data_AF-A0A0G1YV05-F1
#
_entry.id   AF-A0A0G1YV05-F1
#
_cell.length_a   1.000
_cell.length_b   1.000
_cell.length_c   1.000
_cell.angle_alpha   90.00
_cell.angle_beta   90.00
_cell.angle_gamma   90.00
#
_symmetry.space_group_name_H-M   'P 1'
#
loop_
_entity.id
_entity.type
_entity.pdbx_description
1 polymer ?
#
loop_
_entity_poly.entity_id
_entity_poly.type
_entity_poly.pdbx_seq_one_letter_code
_entity_poly.pdbx_strand_id
1 'polypeptide(L)'
;MIVLGIETSCDETAISLIESENGTDISVLADKTLSQIELHKQYGGVFPNMAKREHSRNLIPLLKTVLEEAAQADLRFKIKDLSKKDSADLLSTYNFQLTTFLEREPELLEQFLSYIPTIEKPPIDAIAVTEGPGLEPCLWTGINLAKALSLAWDIPVIPVNHMEGHIFSSLLRRKEVSNSQFPISKEDTSSTTKISDEFPKSYKLKAISYPSLALLISGGHTELVLIKSLGGYEIRLV
;
A
#
# COMPACT_ATOMS: atom_id res chain seq x y z
N MET A 1 -9.90 3.53 -11.57
CA MET A 1 -9.15 2.30 -11.25
C MET A 1 -8.78 2.34 -9.79
N ILE A 2 -9.03 1.26 -9.05
CA ILE A 2 -8.69 1.12 -7.63
C ILE A 2 -7.56 0.10 -7.48
N VAL A 3 -6.47 0.50 -6.83
CA VAL A 3 -5.26 -0.31 -6.63
C VAL A 3 -5.04 -0.57 -5.15
N LEU A 4 -4.80 -1.83 -4.80
CA LEU A 4 -4.32 -2.25 -3.49
C LEU A 4 -2.79 -2.17 -3.46
N GLY A 5 -2.22 -1.26 -2.67
CA GLY A 5 -0.78 -1.15 -2.43
C GLY A 5 -0.35 -1.99 -1.23
N ILE A 6 0.75 -2.75 -1.37
CA ILE A 6 1.37 -3.55 -0.31
C ILE A 6 2.88 -3.20 -0.23
N GLU A 7 3.34 -2.78 0.93
CA GLU A 7 4.73 -2.41 1.20
C GLU A 7 5.25 -3.18 2.43
N THR A 8 6.31 -3.97 2.22
CA THR A 8 6.97 -4.82 3.23
C THR A 8 8.48 -4.92 2.99
N SER A 9 9.13 -3.87 2.47
CA SER A 9 10.54 -3.90 2.10
C SER A 9 11.50 -3.96 3.28
N CYS A 10 11.13 -3.42 4.44
CA CYS A 10 12.03 -3.31 5.60
C CYS A 10 11.33 -3.64 6.93
N ASP A 11 10.99 -2.64 7.74
CA ASP A 11 10.45 -2.78 9.11
C ASP A 11 9.07 -2.14 9.27
N GLU A 12 8.40 -1.86 8.16
CA GLU A 12 7.08 -1.27 8.09
C GLU A 12 6.16 -2.18 7.27
N THR A 13 5.02 -2.54 7.84
CA THR A 13 3.94 -3.21 7.10
C THR A 13 2.94 -2.14 6.72
N ALA A 14 2.81 -1.83 5.43
CA ALA A 14 1.84 -0.84 4.97
C ALA A 14 0.91 -1.40 3.89
N ILE A 15 -0.36 -1.03 3.99
CA ILE A 15 -1.40 -1.33 3.01
C ILE A 15 -2.18 -0.05 2.69
N SER A 16 -2.50 0.16 1.42
CA SER A 16 -3.32 1.28 0.98
C SER A 16 -4.30 0.88 -0.13
N LEU A 17 -5.41 1.60 -0.21
CA LEU A 17 -6.34 1.57 -1.34
C LEU A 17 -6.36 2.93 -1.99
N ILE A 18 -5.96 2.98 -3.26
CA ILE A 18 -5.81 4.21 -4.02
C ILE A 18 -6.67 4.13 -5.27
N GLU A 19 -7.57 5.09 -5.44
CA GLU A 19 -8.34 5.30 -6.66
C GLU A 19 -7.69 6.38 -7.53
N SER A 20 -7.64 6.14 -8.84
CA SER A 20 -7.37 7.19 -9.82
C SER A 20 -8.33 7.12 -11.01
N GLU A 21 -8.83 8.29 -11.42
CA GLU A 21 -9.70 8.43 -12.59
C GLU A 21 -8.92 8.66 -13.88
N ASN A 22 -7.84 9.45 -13.83
CA ASN A 22 -7.09 9.92 -15.00
C ASN A 22 -5.56 9.80 -14.85
N GLY A 23 -5.08 9.12 -13.81
CA GLY A 23 -3.66 8.96 -13.48
C GLY A 23 -3.02 10.14 -12.74
N THR A 24 -3.70 11.30 -12.66
CA THR A 24 -3.17 12.50 -12.01
C THR A 24 -3.99 12.96 -10.80
N ASP A 25 -5.30 12.73 -10.82
CA ASP A 25 -6.17 12.88 -9.68
C ASP A 25 -6.19 11.56 -8.92
N ILE A 26 -5.75 11.62 -7.66
CA ILE A 26 -5.52 10.46 -6.79
C ILE A 26 -6.40 10.61 -5.55
N SER A 27 -7.19 9.60 -5.24
CA SER A 27 -7.99 9.52 -4.01
C SER A 27 -7.50 8.33 -3.19
N VAL A 28 -6.96 8.59 -2.01
CA VAL A 28 -6.62 7.52 -1.06
C VAL A 28 -7.89 7.18 -0.29
N LEU A 29 -8.44 5.99 -0.50
CA LEU A 29 -9.68 5.51 0.12
C LEU A 29 -9.45 5.01 1.55
N ALA A 30 -8.28 4.41 1.79
CA ALA A 30 -7.79 4.06 3.11
C ALA A 30 -6.28 3.76 3.02
N ASP A 31 -5.55 4.03 4.10
CA ASP A 31 -4.13 3.69 4.23
C ASP A 31 -3.79 3.41 5.70
N LYS A 32 -2.95 2.40 5.93
CA LYS A 32 -2.38 2.11 7.25
C LYS A 32 -0.94 1.66 7.12
N THR A 33 -0.13 2.08 8.09
CA THR A 33 1.27 1.66 8.25
C THR A 33 1.49 1.23 9.70
N LEU A 34 2.09 0.06 9.88
CA LEU A 34 2.54 -0.45 11.17
C LEU A 34 4.06 -0.49 11.18
N SER A 35 4.67 0.37 11.99
CA SER A 35 6.12 0.42 12.17
C SER A 35 6.59 -0.55 13.26
N GLN A 36 7.72 -1.20 13.02
CA GLN A 36 8.34 -2.15 13.95
C GLN A 36 9.55 -1.56 14.69
N ILE A 37 9.81 -0.25 14.57
CA ILE A 37 11.01 0.42 15.11
C ILE A 37 11.26 0.07 16.59
N GLU A 38 10.23 0.12 17.44
CA GLU A 38 10.38 -0.17 18.87
C GLU A 38 10.79 -1.63 19.15
N LEU A 39 10.38 -2.59 18.29
CA LEU A 39 10.79 -3.99 18.42
C LEU A 39 12.27 -4.17 18.07
N HIS A 40 12.75 -3.44 17.07
CA HIS A 40 14.12 -3.54 16.54
C HIS A 40 15.14 -2.76 17.37
N LYS A 41 14.70 -1.79 18.17
CA LYS A 41 15.54 -0.93 19.02
C LYS A 41 16.53 -1.69 19.90
N GLN A 42 16.12 -2.84 20.43
CA GLN A 42 16.98 -3.69 21.28
C GLN A 42 18.16 -4.33 20.52
N TYR A 43 18.07 -4.43 19.20
CA TYR A 43 19.10 -5.02 18.34
C TYR A 43 20.04 -3.97 17.73
N GLY A 44 19.76 -2.68 17.94
CA GLY A 44 20.55 -1.57 17.36
C GLY A 44 20.36 -1.40 15.85
N GLY A 45 19.37 -2.05 15.26
CA GLY A 45 19.07 -2.05 13.83
C GLY A 45 17.99 -3.08 13.49
N VAL A 46 17.52 -3.09 12.24
CA VAL A 46 16.46 -4.01 11.80
C VAL A 46 16.97 -5.44 11.84
N PHE A 47 16.26 -6.32 12.55
CA PHE A 47 16.55 -7.76 12.59
C PHE A 47 15.66 -8.50 11.56
N PRO A 48 16.20 -8.95 10.41
CA PRO A 48 15.38 -9.33 9.25
C PRO A 48 14.37 -10.47 9.51
N ASN A 49 14.76 -11.47 10.30
CA ASN A 49 13.88 -12.59 10.63
C ASN A 49 12.71 -12.16 11.52
N MET A 50 12.93 -11.18 12.41
CA MET A 50 11.84 -10.60 13.21
C MET A 50 10.93 -9.76 12.32
N ALA A 51 11.51 -8.95 11.43
CA ALA A 51 10.74 -8.09 10.54
C ALA A 51 9.80 -8.88 9.62
N LYS A 52 10.31 -9.96 9.00
CA LYS A 52 9.52 -10.93 8.25
C LYS A 52 8.32 -11.46 9.04
N ARG A 53 8.53 -11.86 10.30
CA ARG A 53 7.49 -12.42 11.16
C ARG A 53 6.40 -11.40 11.46
N GLU A 54 6.80 -10.17 11.75
CA GLU A 54 5.85 -9.08 11.99
C GLU A 54 5.07 -8.71 10.73
N HIS A 55 5.65 -8.77 9.53
CA HIS A 55 4.85 -8.66 8.31
C HIS A 55 3.82 -9.79 8.19
N SER A 56 4.26 -11.04 8.36
CA SER A 56 3.39 -12.23 8.25
C SER A 56 2.20 -12.17 9.21
N ARG A 57 2.44 -11.67 10.44
CA ARG A 57 1.44 -11.54 11.48
C ARG A 57 0.42 -10.43 11.22
N ASN A 58 0.83 -9.33 10.60
CA ASN A 58 0.04 -8.10 10.55
C ASN A 58 -0.63 -7.84 9.19
N LEU A 59 -0.20 -8.48 8.11
CA LEU A 59 -0.72 -8.17 6.76
C LEU A 59 -2.23 -8.38 6.62
N ILE A 60 -2.79 -9.52 7.07
CA ILE A 60 -4.24 -9.77 6.95
C ILE A 60 -5.07 -8.88 7.88
N PRO A 61 -4.71 -8.70 9.17
CA PRO A 61 -5.37 -7.73 10.04
C PRO A 61 -5.38 -6.33 9.45
N LEU A 62 -4.24 -5.88 8.91
CA LEU A 62 -4.11 -4.55 8.31
C LEU A 62 -4.95 -4.43 7.05
N LEU A 63 -4.96 -5.46 6.20
CA LEU A 63 -5.79 -5.52 4.99
C LEU A 63 -7.27 -5.40 5.36
N LYS A 64 -7.72 -6.17 6.35
CA LYS A 64 -9.10 -6.11 6.84
C LYS A 64 -9.47 -4.70 7.31
N THR A 65 -8.63 -4.06 8.13
CA THR A 65 -8.87 -2.68 8.58
C THR A 65 -8.94 -1.70 7.41
N VAL A 66 -8.03 -1.79 6.44
CA VAL A 66 -8.03 -0.91 5.26
C VAL A 66 -9.27 -1.12 4.41
N LEU A 67 -9.71 -2.36 4.19
CA LEU A 67 -10.94 -2.67 3.47
C LEU A 67 -12.17 -2.08 4.18
N GLU A 68 -12.27 -2.25 5.50
CA GLU A 68 -13.37 -1.73 6.32
C GLU A 68 -13.42 -0.19 6.33
N GLU A 69 -12.27 0.48 6.50
CA GLU A 69 -12.20 1.94 6.46
C GLU A 69 -12.55 2.49 5.07
N ALA A 70 -12.09 1.84 3.99
CA ALA A 70 -12.46 2.24 2.64
C ALA A 70 -13.98 2.09 2.39
N ALA A 71 -14.59 1.03 2.91
CA ALA A 71 -16.03 0.82 2.81
C ALA A 71 -16.86 1.85 3.60
N GLN A 72 -16.31 2.38 4.70
CA GLN A 72 -16.92 3.48 5.46
C GLN A 72 -16.75 4.83 4.75
N ALA A 73 -15.58 5.06 4.16
CA ALA A 73 -15.23 6.29 3.47
C ALA A 73 -15.96 6.47 2.13
N ASP A 74 -16.21 5.37 1.41
CA ASP A 74 -16.81 5.38 0.08
C ASP A 74 -17.91 4.33 -0.04
N LEU A 75 -19.16 4.79 -0.17
CA LEU A 75 -20.34 3.92 -0.32
C LEU A 75 -20.31 3.06 -1.59
N ARG A 76 -19.45 3.38 -2.57
CA ARG A 76 -19.22 2.57 -3.77
C ARG A 76 -18.34 1.35 -3.45
N PHE A 77 -17.48 1.45 -2.43
CA PHE A 77 -16.60 0.37 -1.98
C PHE A 77 -17.35 -0.57 -1.04
N LYS A 78 -17.97 -1.63 -1.58
CA LYS A 78 -18.73 -2.60 -0.77
C LYS A 78 -18.01 -3.94 -0.69
N ILE A 79 -17.90 -4.44 0.52
CA ILE A 79 -17.44 -5.81 0.81
C ILE A 79 -18.68 -6.66 1.06
N LYS A 80 -18.75 -7.81 0.41
CA LYS A 80 -19.84 -8.78 0.57
C LYS A 80 -19.27 -10.11 1.01
N ASP A 81 -20.09 -10.86 1.74
CA ASP A 81 -19.73 -12.22 2.13
C ASP A 81 -19.81 -13.15 0.93
N LEU A 82 -18.81 -14.03 0.80
CA LEU A 82 -18.82 -15.11 -0.18
C LEU A 82 -19.69 -16.26 0.32
N SER A 83 -20.44 -16.91 -0.57
CA SER A 83 -21.25 -18.05 -0.17
C SER A 83 -20.36 -19.21 0.31
N LYS A 84 -20.87 -20.05 1.24
CA LYS A 84 -20.13 -21.23 1.72
C LYS A 84 -19.72 -22.18 0.60
N LYS A 85 -20.54 -22.27 -0.45
CA LYS A 85 -20.26 -23.10 -1.62
C LYS A 85 -19.09 -22.51 -2.42
N ASP A 86 -19.17 -21.23 -2.77
CA ASP A 86 -18.13 -20.57 -3.56
C ASP A 86 -16.80 -20.50 -2.81
N SER A 87 -16.84 -20.35 -1.48
CA SER A 87 -15.68 -20.46 -0.59
C SER A 87 -15.01 -21.84 -0.67
N ALA A 88 -15.80 -22.92 -0.61
CA ALA A 88 -15.30 -24.29 -0.74
C ALA A 88 -14.76 -24.58 -2.15
N ASP A 89 -15.40 -24.04 -3.19
CA ASP A 89 -14.99 -24.17 -4.59
C ASP A 89 -13.65 -23.45 -4.81
N LEU A 90 -13.47 -22.23 -4.29
CA LEU A 90 -12.21 -21.48 -4.33
C LEU A 90 -11.08 -22.26 -3.64
N LEU A 91 -11.32 -22.72 -2.41
CA LEU A 91 -10.33 -23.46 -1.65
C LEU A 91 -9.95 -24.76 -2.34
N SER A 92 -10.92 -25.57 -2.78
CA SER A 92 -10.62 -26.83 -3.48
C SER A 92 -9.86 -26.63 -4.79
N THR A 93 -10.15 -25.56 -5.53
CA THR A 93 -9.48 -25.23 -6.79
C THR A 93 -8.04 -24.79 -6.59
N TYR A 94 -7.77 -24.02 -5.53
CA TYR A 94 -6.51 -23.30 -5.36
C TYR A 94 -5.68 -23.73 -4.15
N ASN A 95 -6.11 -24.74 -3.38
CA ASN A 95 -5.46 -25.16 -2.14
C ASN A 95 -3.95 -25.41 -2.31
N PHE A 96 -3.57 -26.11 -3.38
CA PHE A 96 -2.17 -26.42 -3.64
C PHE A 96 -1.35 -25.14 -3.85
N GLN A 97 -1.76 -24.27 -4.76
CA GLN A 97 -1.07 -23.02 -5.06
C GLN A 97 -1.00 -22.08 -3.84
N LEU A 98 -2.11 -21.94 -3.10
CA LEU A 98 -2.16 -21.11 -1.88
C LEU A 98 -1.18 -21.63 -0.82
N THR A 99 -1.15 -22.95 -0.61
CA THR A 99 -0.22 -23.58 0.33
C THR A 99 1.23 -23.41 -0.13
N THR A 100 1.50 -23.55 -1.43
CA THR A 100 2.85 -23.35 -2.00
C THR A 100 3.32 -21.90 -1.88
N PHE A 101 2.47 -20.91 -2.16
CA PHE A 101 2.86 -19.50 -2.08
C PHE A 101 3.17 -19.07 -0.64
N LEU A 102 2.42 -19.56 0.33
CA LEU A 102 2.54 -19.13 1.73
C LEU A 102 3.23 -20.16 2.63
N GLU A 103 3.93 -21.16 2.05
CA GLU A 103 4.57 -22.26 2.81
C GLU A 103 5.60 -21.74 3.84
N ARG A 104 6.23 -20.60 3.55
CA ARG A 104 7.28 -19.99 4.38
C ARG A 104 6.71 -19.02 5.42
N GLU A 105 5.40 -18.80 5.42
CA GLU A 105 4.64 -17.89 6.26
C GLU A 105 3.37 -18.59 6.82
N PRO A 106 3.51 -19.63 7.66
CA PRO A 106 2.38 -20.46 8.09
C PRO A 106 1.29 -19.68 8.83
N GLU A 107 1.69 -18.68 9.62
CA GLU A 107 0.75 -17.79 10.31
C GLU A 107 -0.05 -16.95 9.30
N LEU A 108 0.60 -16.44 8.25
CA LEU A 108 -0.06 -15.69 7.19
C LEU A 108 -1.03 -16.58 6.40
N LEU A 109 -0.65 -17.83 6.12
CA LEU A 109 -1.52 -18.82 5.48
C LEU A 109 -2.78 -19.08 6.32
N GLU A 110 -2.64 -19.30 7.63
CA GLU A 110 -3.78 -19.50 8.53
C GLU A 110 -4.73 -18.30 8.50
N GLN A 111 -4.18 -17.09 8.67
CA GLN A 111 -4.97 -15.86 8.63
C GLN A 111 -5.66 -15.68 7.27
N PHE A 112 -4.95 -15.93 6.17
CA PHE A 112 -5.49 -15.86 4.82
C PHE A 112 -6.69 -16.78 4.66
N LEU A 113 -6.53 -18.07 4.97
CA LEU A 113 -7.58 -19.09 4.82
C LEU A 113 -8.79 -18.80 5.71
N SER A 114 -8.59 -18.13 6.84
CA SER A 114 -9.68 -17.76 7.76
C SER A 114 -10.54 -16.57 7.28
N TYR A 115 -10.01 -15.71 6.41
CA TYR A 115 -10.66 -14.44 6.07
C TYR A 115 -10.89 -14.24 4.57
N ILE A 116 -9.86 -14.41 3.72
CA ILE A 116 -9.99 -14.08 2.29
C ILE A 116 -11.05 -14.94 1.58
N PRO A 117 -11.14 -16.27 1.82
CA PRO A 117 -12.19 -17.11 1.25
C PRO A 117 -13.60 -16.83 1.81
N THR A 118 -13.78 -15.89 2.74
CA THR A 118 -15.09 -15.56 3.30
C THR A 118 -15.73 -14.33 2.66
N ILE A 119 -15.00 -13.60 1.81
CA ILE A 119 -15.46 -12.37 1.17
C ILE A 119 -15.41 -12.48 -0.35
N GLU A 120 -16.39 -11.89 -1.03
CA GLU A 120 -16.30 -11.66 -2.48
C GLU A 120 -15.12 -10.72 -2.78
N LYS A 121 -14.60 -10.81 -4.01
CA LYS A 121 -13.59 -9.87 -4.52
C LYS A 121 -14.05 -8.42 -4.29
N PRO A 122 -13.34 -7.61 -3.48
CA PRO A 122 -13.65 -6.19 -3.33
C PRO A 122 -13.49 -5.43 -4.66
N PRO A 123 -13.99 -4.19 -4.80
CA PRO A 123 -13.83 -3.40 -6.01
C PRO A 123 -12.39 -2.85 -6.13
N ILE A 124 -11.46 -3.79 -6.36
CA ILE A 124 -10.02 -3.60 -6.57
C ILE A 124 -9.72 -4.16 -7.96
N ASP A 125 -8.97 -3.40 -8.74
CA ASP A 125 -8.65 -3.70 -10.14
C ASP A 125 -7.24 -4.29 -10.29
N ALA A 126 -6.31 -3.95 -9.39
CA ALA A 126 -4.94 -4.44 -9.40
C ALA A 126 -4.32 -4.43 -8.00
N ILE A 127 -3.29 -5.24 -7.81
CA ILE A 127 -2.46 -5.28 -6.60
C ILE A 127 -1.08 -4.74 -6.96
N ALA A 128 -0.68 -3.61 -6.40
CA ALA A 128 0.67 -3.09 -6.48
C ALA A 128 1.46 -3.56 -5.26
N VAL A 129 2.59 -4.23 -5.48
CA VAL A 129 3.43 -4.74 -4.38
C VAL A 129 4.89 -4.37 -4.60
N THR A 130 5.56 -3.94 -3.54
CA THR A 130 6.98 -3.62 -3.60
C THR A 130 7.81 -4.88 -3.87
N GLU A 131 8.56 -4.88 -4.98
CA GLU A 131 9.48 -5.97 -5.36
C GLU A 131 10.93 -5.69 -4.93
N GLY A 132 11.27 -4.42 -4.70
CA GLY A 132 12.57 -4.00 -4.16
C GLY A 132 12.93 -2.56 -4.52
N PRO A 133 14.10 -2.05 -4.10
CA PRO A 133 15.05 -2.71 -3.18
C PRO A 133 14.48 -2.89 -1.77
N GLY A 134 15.09 -3.78 -0.99
CA GLY A 134 14.67 -4.07 0.40
C GLY A 134 15.29 -5.35 0.94
N LEU A 135 14.91 -5.72 2.16
CA LEU A 135 15.27 -6.98 2.78
C LEU A 135 14.50 -8.12 2.10
N GLU A 136 15.21 -8.97 1.36
CA GLU A 136 14.63 -10.13 0.66
C GLU A 136 13.59 -10.92 1.48
N PRO A 137 13.85 -11.35 2.74
CA PRO A 137 12.86 -12.11 3.50
C PRO A 137 11.57 -11.34 3.80
N CYS A 138 11.62 -10.00 3.82
CA CYS A 138 10.46 -9.13 4.08
C CYS A 138 9.68 -8.87 2.79
N LEU A 139 10.38 -8.61 1.68
CA LEU A 139 9.78 -8.43 0.35
C LEU A 139 8.94 -9.64 -0.05
N TRP A 140 9.47 -10.86 0.12
CA TRP A 140 8.75 -12.09 -0.23
C TRP A 140 7.44 -12.28 0.52
N THR A 141 7.32 -11.78 1.75
CA THR A 141 6.06 -11.86 2.51
C THR A 141 4.94 -11.07 1.83
N GLY A 142 5.20 -9.83 1.41
CA GLY A 142 4.25 -9.02 0.65
C GLY A 142 3.96 -9.60 -0.74
N ILE A 143 4.99 -10.03 -1.47
CA ILE A 143 4.87 -10.62 -2.82
C ILE A 143 4.03 -11.90 -2.79
N ASN A 144 4.26 -12.78 -1.83
CA ASN A 144 3.51 -14.04 -1.71
C ASN A 144 2.04 -13.79 -1.37
N LEU A 145 1.75 -12.83 -0.48
CA LEU A 145 0.38 -12.41 -0.23
C LEU A 145 -0.27 -11.84 -1.50
N ALA A 146 0.42 -10.97 -2.23
CA ALA A 146 -0.10 -10.39 -3.47
C ALA A 146 -0.45 -11.48 -4.50
N LYS A 147 0.39 -12.51 -4.64
CA LYS A 147 0.11 -13.68 -5.49
C LYS A 147 -1.08 -14.50 -5.01
N ALA A 148 -1.19 -14.73 -3.69
CA ALA A 148 -2.33 -15.45 -3.11
C ALA A 148 -3.65 -14.69 -3.30
N LEU A 149 -3.65 -13.37 -3.10
CA LEU A 149 -4.80 -12.50 -3.37
C LEU A 149 -5.15 -12.47 -4.85
N SER A 150 -4.15 -12.34 -5.74
CA SER A 150 -4.34 -12.40 -7.19
C SER A 150 -5.03 -13.68 -7.62
N LEU A 151 -4.66 -14.83 -7.05
CA LEU A 151 -5.29 -16.11 -7.31
C LEU A 151 -6.73 -16.17 -6.80
N ALA A 152 -6.99 -15.67 -5.59
CA ALA A 152 -8.32 -15.69 -4.97
C ALA A 152 -9.31 -14.72 -5.63
N TRP A 153 -8.82 -13.60 -6.15
CA TRP A 153 -9.62 -12.50 -6.66
C TRP A 153 -9.56 -12.34 -8.18
N ASP A 154 -8.69 -13.09 -8.87
CA ASP A 154 -8.47 -13.00 -10.31
C ASP A 154 -8.14 -11.57 -10.77
N ILE A 155 -7.15 -10.95 -10.11
CA ILE A 155 -6.67 -9.59 -10.43
C ILE A 155 -5.15 -9.55 -10.61
N PRO A 156 -4.62 -8.70 -11.50
CA PRO A 156 -3.19 -8.65 -11.79
C PRO A 156 -2.36 -8.12 -10.61
N VAL A 157 -1.13 -8.62 -10.51
CA VAL A 157 -0.08 -8.09 -9.61
C VAL A 157 0.88 -7.23 -10.42
N ILE A 158 1.13 -6.02 -9.94
CA ILE A 158 2.04 -5.03 -10.51
C ILE A 158 3.23 -4.90 -9.55
N PRO A 159 4.44 -5.30 -9.97
CA PRO A 159 5.63 -5.07 -9.17
C PRO A 159 5.96 -3.57 -9.15
N VAL A 160 6.33 -3.06 -7.96
CA VAL A 160 6.68 -1.65 -7.75
C VAL A 160 8.10 -1.56 -7.21
N ASN A 161 8.86 -0.63 -7.77
CA ASN A 161 10.15 -0.26 -7.20
C ASN A 161 9.93 0.68 -6.00
N HIS A 162 10.50 0.32 -4.85
CA HIS A 162 10.37 1.07 -3.59
C HIS A 162 10.81 2.54 -3.73
N MET A 163 11.92 2.77 -4.42
CA MET A 163 12.48 4.12 -4.61
C MET A 163 11.64 4.96 -5.57
N GLU A 164 11.04 4.35 -6.59
CA GLU A 164 10.05 5.04 -7.43
C GLU A 164 8.83 5.46 -6.59
N GLY A 165 8.37 4.60 -5.68
CA GLY A 165 7.33 4.94 -4.71
C GLY A 165 7.63 6.22 -3.93
N HIS A 166 8.87 6.38 -3.43
CA HIS A 166 9.33 7.59 -2.74
C HIS A 166 9.34 8.85 -3.63
N ILE A 167 9.76 8.70 -4.89
CA ILE A 167 9.73 9.81 -5.85
C ILE A 167 8.29 10.25 -6.08
N PHE A 168 7.38 9.32 -6.38
CA PHE A 168 5.99 9.64 -6.70
C PHE A 168 5.20 10.16 -5.51
N SER A 169 5.41 9.62 -4.30
CA SER A 169 4.75 10.12 -3.09
C SER A 169 5.13 11.59 -2.82
N SER A 170 6.39 11.95 -3.03
CA SER A 170 6.91 13.33 -2.90
C SER A 170 6.30 14.33 -3.90
N LEU A 171 5.72 13.83 -4.99
CA LEU A 171 5.05 14.64 -6.02
C LEU A 171 3.55 14.79 -5.79
N LEU A 172 2.96 14.01 -4.87
CA LEU A 172 1.56 14.18 -4.50
C LEU A 172 1.38 15.50 -3.76
N ARG A 173 0.32 16.23 -4.13
CA ARG A 173 -0.11 17.47 -3.47
C ARG A 173 -1.53 17.28 -2.99
N ARG A 174 -1.74 17.42 -1.68
CA ARG A 174 -3.06 17.29 -1.09
C ARG A 174 -3.96 18.41 -1.62
N LYS A 175 -5.14 18.06 -2.13
CA LYS A 175 -6.16 19.06 -2.48
C LYS A 175 -6.73 19.58 -1.17
N GLU A 176 -6.62 20.89 -0.93
CA GLU A 176 -7.33 21.50 0.19
C GLU A 176 -8.84 21.33 -0.04
N VAL A 177 -9.56 20.92 1.01
CA VAL A 177 -11.02 20.98 1.00
C VAL A 177 -11.38 22.46 1.05
N SER A 178 -11.77 23.04 -0.08
CA SER A 178 -12.34 24.38 -0.08
C SER A 178 -13.68 24.32 0.63
N ASN A 179 -13.72 24.70 1.91
CA ASN A 179 -14.98 25.06 2.54
C ASN A 179 -15.53 26.29 1.78
N SER A 180 -16.46 26.05 0.87
CA SER A 180 -17.12 27.11 0.12
C SER A 180 -17.99 27.96 1.04
N GLN A 181 -17.82 29.28 0.91
CA GLN A 181 -18.73 30.38 1.28
C GLN A 181 -18.89 30.76 2.76
N PHE A 182 -18.02 31.65 3.24
CA PHE A 182 -18.43 32.82 4.04
C PHE A 182 -17.57 34.04 3.66
N PRO A 183 -18.13 35.26 3.52
CA PRO A 183 -17.36 36.42 3.11
C PRO A 183 -16.42 36.84 4.26
N ILE A 184 -15.14 36.98 3.92
CA ILE A 184 -14.06 37.35 4.83
C ILE A 184 -14.27 38.80 5.30
N SER A 185 -14.67 38.99 6.55
CA SER A 185 -14.28 40.19 7.30
C SER A 185 -12.83 40.01 7.76
N LYS A 186 -11.98 40.98 7.41
CA LYS A 186 -10.57 41.03 7.77
C LYS A 186 -10.39 40.96 9.28
N GLU A 187 -9.49 40.06 9.69
CA GLU A 187 -8.72 39.97 10.94
C GLU A 187 -8.80 38.54 11.49
N ASP A 188 -7.86 37.69 11.08
CA ASP A 188 -7.23 36.71 11.98
C ASP A 188 -6.05 36.01 11.30
N THR A 189 -4.85 36.43 11.69
CA THR A 189 -3.60 35.71 11.48
C THR A 189 -3.55 34.52 12.45
N SER A 190 -3.86 33.30 11.98
CA SER A 190 -3.39 31.98 12.48
C SER A 190 -4.36 30.80 12.23
N SER A 191 -5.05 30.75 11.08
CA SER A 191 -5.84 29.56 10.74
C SER A 191 -4.94 28.43 10.20
N THR A 192 -4.36 27.62 11.09
CA THR A 192 -3.96 26.26 10.75
C THR A 192 -5.22 25.47 10.40
N THR A 193 -5.52 25.40 9.11
CA THR A 193 -6.59 24.55 8.57
C THR A 193 -6.33 23.13 9.07
N LYS A 194 -7.14 22.63 10.01
CA LYS A 194 -7.07 21.23 10.43
C LYS A 194 -7.43 20.38 9.22
N ILE A 195 -6.40 19.85 8.58
CA ILE A 195 -6.57 18.87 7.53
C ILE A 195 -7.15 17.62 8.20
N SER A 196 -8.38 17.21 7.85
CA SER A 196 -9.00 16.03 8.44
C SER A 196 -8.20 14.78 8.10
N ASP A 197 -7.97 13.90 9.07
CA ASP A 197 -7.37 12.59 8.83
C ASP A 197 -8.37 11.56 8.29
N GLU A 198 -9.60 12.01 8.01
CA GLU A 198 -10.69 11.22 7.45
C GLU A 198 -10.46 10.91 5.97
N PHE A 199 -10.94 9.74 5.56
CA PHE A 199 -10.93 9.27 4.18
C PHE A 199 -12.24 9.63 3.45
N PRO A 200 -12.23 9.79 2.12
CA PRO A 200 -11.06 9.69 1.24
C PRO A 200 -10.17 10.95 1.25
N LYS A 201 -8.85 10.76 1.19
CA LYS A 201 -7.89 11.86 1.08
C LYS A 201 -7.60 12.15 -0.39
N SER A 202 -7.90 13.36 -0.85
CA SER A 202 -7.71 13.76 -2.24
C SER A 202 -6.34 14.40 -2.50
N TYR A 203 -5.67 13.95 -3.56
CA TYR A 203 -4.37 14.43 -4.01
C TYR A 203 -4.38 14.72 -5.51
N LYS A 204 -3.46 15.57 -5.93
CA LYS A 204 -3.09 15.79 -7.32
C LYS A 204 -1.62 15.46 -7.49
N LEU A 205 -1.30 14.59 -8.44
CA LEU A 205 0.08 14.29 -8.82
C LEU A 205 0.64 15.47 -9.62
N LYS A 206 1.72 16.06 -9.11
CA LYS A 206 2.40 17.16 -9.81
C LYS A 206 3.11 16.60 -11.04
N ALA A 207 2.87 17.21 -12.21
CA ALA A 207 3.60 16.90 -13.43
C ALA A 207 5.10 17.20 -13.25
N ILE A 208 5.94 16.25 -13.68
CA ILE A 208 7.39 16.40 -13.74
C ILE A 208 7.76 16.89 -15.14
N SER A 209 8.68 17.85 -15.24
CA SER A 209 9.34 18.19 -16.51
C SER A 209 10.67 17.45 -16.59
N TYR A 210 10.94 16.80 -17.72
CA TYR A 210 12.16 16.00 -17.89
C TYR A 210 13.25 16.77 -18.68
N PRO A 211 14.54 16.56 -18.37
CA PRO A 211 15.05 15.77 -17.26
C PRO A 211 14.81 16.45 -15.90
N SER A 212 14.72 15.64 -14.84
CA SER A 212 14.56 16.10 -13.45
C SER A 212 15.56 15.40 -12.53
N LEU A 213 15.83 15.99 -11.37
CA LEU A 213 16.73 15.44 -10.37
C LEU A 213 15.95 15.16 -9.07
N ALA A 214 16.11 13.97 -8.52
CA ALA A 214 15.58 13.59 -7.22
C ALA A 214 16.74 13.27 -6.26
N LEU A 215 16.66 13.77 -5.03
CA LEU A 215 17.55 13.41 -3.94
C LEU A 215 16.77 12.51 -2.98
N LEU A 216 17.15 11.24 -2.90
CA LEU A 216 16.49 10.23 -2.08
C LEU A 216 17.32 9.99 -0.84
N ILE A 217 16.80 10.36 0.32
CA ILE A 217 17.45 10.19 1.62
C ILE A 217 16.48 9.44 2.54
N SER A 218 16.86 8.23 2.91
CA SER A 218 16.16 7.36 3.85
C SER A 218 17.16 6.69 4.80
N GLY A 219 16.68 5.81 5.70
CA GLY A 219 17.57 5.06 6.59
C GLY A 219 18.56 4.14 5.85
N GLY A 220 18.19 3.63 4.67
CA GLY A 220 19.01 2.70 3.89
C GLY A 220 19.54 3.24 2.56
N HIS A 221 19.11 4.43 2.14
CA HIS A 221 19.45 4.99 0.83
C HIS A 221 19.87 6.45 0.95
N THR A 222 20.94 6.83 0.27
CA THR A 222 21.34 8.22 0.02
C THR A 222 21.79 8.30 -1.42
N GLU A 223 20.89 8.71 -2.31
CA GLU A 223 21.06 8.60 -3.75
C GLU A 223 20.65 9.89 -4.46
N LEU A 224 21.42 10.27 -5.47
CA LEU A 224 21.04 11.32 -6.41
C LEU A 224 20.59 10.67 -7.72
N VAL A 225 19.32 10.82 -8.06
CA VAL A 225 18.71 10.15 -9.22
C VAL A 225 18.38 11.16 -10.30
N LEU A 226 19.01 11.01 -11.46
CA LEU A 226 18.64 11.73 -12.68
C LEU A 226 17.48 10.99 -13.36
N ILE A 227 16.33 11.66 -13.45
CA ILE A 227 15.12 11.16 -14.09
C ILE A 227 15.07 11.73 -15.51
N LYS A 228 15.38 10.91 -16.52
CA LYS A 228 15.41 11.30 -17.94
C LYS A 228 14.02 11.27 -18.59
N SER A 229 13.18 10.35 -18.14
CA SER A 229 11.78 10.15 -18.54
C SER A 229 11.09 9.29 -17.49
N LEU A 230 9.78 9.08 -17.63
CA LEU A 230 9.09 8.04 -16.85
C LEU A 230 9.78 6.68 -17.07
N GLY A 231 10.16 5.99 -15.99
CA GLY A 231 10.91 4.73 -16.04
C GLY A 231 12.40 4.86 -16.41
N GLY A 232 12.85 6.05 -16.82
CA GLY A 232 14.22 6.30 -17.27
C GLY A 232 15.08 6.91 -16.18
N TYR A 233 15.56 6.09 -15.24
CA TYR A 233 16.34 6.54 -14.08
C TYR A 233 17.83 6.26 -14.26
N GLU A 234 18.66 7.21 -13.84
CA GLU A 234 20.12 7.04 -13.73
C GLU A 234 20.57 7.43 -12.32
N ILE A 235 21.04 6.45 -11.56
CA ILE A 235 21.51 6.64 -10.19
C ILE A 235 22.95 7.15 -10.23
N ARG A 236 23.19 8.26 -9.54
CA ARG A 236 24.52 8.81 -9.24
C ARG A 236 24.73 8.67 -7.73
N LEU A 237 25.64 7.77 -7.35
CA LEU A 237 26.03 7.61 -5.95
C LEU A 237 26.75 8.88 -5.47
N VAL A 238 26.38 9.35 -4.28
CA VAL A 238 27.03 10.46 -3.56
C VAL A 238 27.89 9.91 -2.45
#